data_AF-A0A955HCC0-F1
#
_entry.id   AF-A0A955HCC0-F1
#
_cell.length_a   1.000
_cell.length_b   1.000
_cell.length_c   1.000
_cell.angle_alpha   90.00
_cell.angle_beta   90.00
_cell.angle_gamma   90.00
#
_symmetry.space_group_name_H-M   'P 1'
#
loop_
_entity.id
_entity.type
_entity.pdbx_description
1 polymer ?
#
loop_
_entity_poly.entity_id
_entity_poly.type
_entity_poly.pdbx_seq_one_letter_code
_entity_poly.pdbx_strand_id
1 'polypeptide(L)' 'MKLEKFTVNDFRRIKNLELDFTKISDNIFVLAGQNESGKSSILEALESFYQEGFSGDSVFLLK' A
#
# COMPACT_ATOMS: atom_id res chain seq x y z
N MET A 1 4.07 -12.45 9.07
CA MET A 1 3.17 -12.08 7.95
C MET A 1 4.04 -11.48 6.85
N LYS A 2 3.86 -11.88 5.58
CA LYS A 2 4.56 -11.28 4.42
C LYS A 2 3.51 -10.56 3.57
N LEU A 3 3.75 -9.30 3.24
CA LEU A 3 2.86 -8.53 2.37
C LEU A 3 3.09 -8.97 0.91
N GLU A 4 2.06 -9.46 0.25
CA GLU A 4 2.15 -9.93 -1.15
C GLU A 4 1.78 -8.84 -2.14
N LYS A 5 0.73 -8.09 -1.84
CA LYS A 5 0.19 -7.03 -2.69
C LYS A 5 -0.37 -5.89 -1.84
N PHE A 6 -0.21 -4.67 -2.32
CA PHE A 6 -0.77 -3.47 -1.70
C PHE A 6 -1.36 -2.57 -2.79
N THR A 7 -2.64 -2.26 -2.67
CA THR A 7 -3.37 -1.41 -3.61
C THR A 7 -3.87 -0.16 -2.91
N VAL A 8 -3.64 1.00 -3.53
CA VAL A 8 -4.07 2.30 -3.02
C VAL A 8 -4.94 2.96 -4.09
N ASN A 9 -6.19 3.23 -3.75
CA ASN A 9 -7.17 3.90 -4.61
C ASN A 9 -7.66 5.18 -3.94
N ASP A 10 -7.68 6.29 -4.69
CA ASP A 10 -8.17 7.60 -4.25
C ASP A 10 -7.68 8.04 -2.85
N PHE A 11 -6.40 7.83 -2.56
CA PHE A 11 -5.76 8.23 -1.30
C PHE A 11 -4.85 9.43 -1.51
N ARG A 12 -5.20 10.57 -0.90
CA ARG A 12 -4.50 11.85 -1.08
C ARG A 12 -4.37 12.19 -2.58
N ARG A 13 -3.16 12.23 -3.12
CA ARG A 13 -2.88 12.49 -4.55
C ARG A 13 -2.76 11.22 -5.40
N ILE A 14 -2.74 10.04 -4.78
CA ILE A 14 -2.64 8.77 -5.49
C ILE A 14 -4.03 8.41 -5.99
N LYS A 15 -4.21 8.44 -7.31
CA LYS A 15 -5.46 8.01 -7.95
C LYS A 15 -5.60 6.50 -7.97
N ASN A 16 -4.57 5.84 -8.45
CA ASN A 16 -4.47 4.39 -8.47
C ASN A 16 -2.99 4.01 -8.39
N LEU A 17 -2.66 3.10 -7.48
CA LEU A 17 -1.35 2.48 -7.34
C LEU A 17 -1.50 1.02 -6.95
N GLU A 18 -0.72 0.18 -7.60
CA GLU A 18 -0.57 -1.22 -7.24
C GLU A 18 0.92 -1.53 -7.01
N LEU A 19 1.23 -2.06 -5.83
CA LEU A 19 2.54 -2.61 -5.48
C LEU A 19 2.41 -4.13 -5.33
N ASP A 20 3.12 -4.87 -6.18
CA ASP A 20 3.16 -6.33 -6.17
C ASP A 20 4.53 -6.80 -5.70
N PHE A 21 4.58 -7.31 -4.46
CA PHE A 21 5.79 -7.77 -3.79
C PHE A 21 6.14 -9.22 -4.15
N THR A 22 5.23 -9.96 -4.81
CA THR A 22 5.50 -11.35 -5.24
C THR A 22 6.50 -11.42 -6.39
N LYS A 23 6.65 -10.32 -7.13
CA LYS A 23 7.60 -10.17 -8.24
C LYS A 23 9.03 -9.87 -7.79
N ILE A 24 9.26 -9.77 -6.49
CA ILE A 24 10.55 -9.43 -5.91
C ILE A 24 11.17 -10.69 -5.33
N SER A 25 12.36 -11.04 -5.81
CA SER A 25 13.09 -12.22 -5.32
C SER A 25 13.53 -12.08 -3.87
N ASP A 26 13.74 -10.84 -3.44
CA ASP A 26 14.35 -10.50 -2.16
C ASP A 26 13.32 -9.97 -1.16
N ASN A 27 13.66 -9.99 0.12
CA ASN A 27 12.77 -9.51 1.20
C ASN A 27 12.89 -7.99 1.43
N ILE A 28 13.43 -7.25 0.47
CA ILE A 28 13.64 -5.80 0.54
C ILE A 28 12.92 -5.14 -0.64
N PHE A 29 12.03 -4.20 -0.35
CA PHE A 29 11.40 -3.34 -1.34
C PHE A 29 11.89 -1.91 -1.19
N VAL A 30 12.24 -1.27 -2.31
CA VAL A 30 12.76 0.11 -2.32
C VAL A 30 11.75 1.04 -2.98
N LEU A 31 11.28 2.03 -2.22
CA LEU A 31 10.52 3.17 -2.74
C LEU A 31 11.48 4.31 -3.08
N ALA A 32 11.82 4.46 -4.36
CA ALA A 32 12.71 5.52 -4.86
C ALA A 32 12.02 6.37 -5.94
N GLY A 33 12.48 7.62 -6.09
CA GLY A 33 11.94 8.58 -7.06
C GLY A 33 12.18 10.03 -6.64
N GLN A 34 11.85 10.98 -7.51
CA GLN A 34 12.00 12.42 -7.24
C GLN A 34 11.16 12.88 -6.04
N ASN A 35 11.47 14.05 -5.47
CA ASN A 35 10.60 14.66 -4.46
C ASN A 35 9.18 14.80 -5.01
N GLU A 36 8.20 14.77 -4.12
CA GLU A 36 6.78 14.91 -4.48
C GLU A 36 6.23 13.84 -5.44
N SER A 37 6.94 12.73 -5.67
CA SER A 37 6.45 11.60 -6.50
C SER A 37 5.38 10.72 -5.82
N GLY A 38 5.06 10.96 -4.56
CA GLY A 38 4.06 10.17 -3.82
C GLY A 38 4.62 9.20 -2.78
N LYS A 39 5.95 9.09 -2.62
CA LYS A 39 6.58 8.14 -1.66
C LYS A 39 6.01 8.23 -0.24
N SER A 40 5.92 9.42 0.35
CA SER A 40 5.33 9.59 1.68
C SER A 40 3.86 9.19 1.71
N SER A 41 3.10 9.48 0.65
CA SER A 41 1.68 9.11 0.53
C SER A 41 1.46 7.60 0.49
N ILE A 42 2.40 6.84 -0.07
CA ILE A 42 2.37 5.37 -0.05
C ILE A 42 2.57 4.85 1.38
N LEU A 43 3.55 5.41 2.11
CA LEU A 43 3.83 5.00 3.49
C LEU A 43 2.69 5.38 4.44
N GLU A 44 2.07 6.55 4.24
CA GLU A 44 0.90 6.97 5.01
C GLU A 44 -0.31 6.07 4.75
N ALA A 45 -0.54 5.66 3.50
CA ALA A 45 -1.60 4.70 3.19
C ALA A 45 -1.35 3.35 3.88
N LEU A 46 -0.09 2.89 3.89
CA LEU A 46 0.30 1.65 4.55
C LEU A 46 0.12 1.74 6.07
N GLU A 47 0.48 2.88 6.67
CA GLU A 47 0.26 3.16 8.09
C GLU A 47 -1.23 3.20 8.43
N SER A 48 -2.05 3.93 7.66
CA SER A 48 -3.51 3.98 7.86
C SER A 48 -4.12 2.58 7.79
N PHE A 49 -3.75 1.78 6.79
CA PHE A 49 -4.19 0.39 6.67
C PHE A 49 -3.79 -0.46 7.88
N TYR A 50 -2.56 -0.29 8.36
CA TYR A 50 -2.05 -1.04 9.51
C TYR A 50 -2.75 -0.64 10.82
N GLN A 51 -3.00 0.65 11.03
CA GLN A 51 -3.63 1.16 12.24
C GLN A 51 -5.13 0.92 12.30
N GLU A 52 -5.84 1.04 11.17
CA GLU A 52 -7.28 0.70 11.09
C GLU A 52 -7.53 -0.81 11.18
N GLY A 53 -6.45 -1.60 11.02
CA GLY A 53 -6.36 -2.97 11.46
C GLY A 53 -7.10 -3.96 10.56
N PHE A 54 -6.48 -5.13 10.40
CA PHE A 54 -7.15 -6.35 10.01
C PHE A 54 -8.16 -6.74 11.10
N SER A 55 -9.31 -6.07 11.15
CA SER A 55 -10.46 -6.71 11.79
C SER A 55 -10.81 -7.90 10.90
N GLY A 56 -10.89 -9.10 11.49
CA GLY A 56 -11.17 -10.36 10.78
C GLY A 56 -12.46 -10.35 9.95
N ASP A 57 -13.24 -9.27 10.06
CA ASP A 57 -14.50 -9.01 9.36
C ASP A 57 -14.38 -7.97 8.23
N SER A 58 -13.19 -7.45 7.92
CA SER A 58 -12.98 -6.43 6.86
C SER A 58 -13.14 -6.95 5.42
N VAL A 59 -13.54 -8.21 5.24
CA VAL A 59 -14.17 -8.64 3.98
C VAL A 59 -15.55 -8.00 3.94
N PHE A 60 -15.66 -6.77 3.45
CA PHE A 60 -16.84 -6.20 2.77
C PHE A 60 -16.79 -4.67 2.85
N LEU A 61 -16.23 -4.02 1.84
CA LEU A 61 -16.79 -2.79 1.27
C LEU A 61 -16.48 -2.74 -0.24
N LEU A 62 -17.04 -3.71 -0.96
CA LEU A 62 -17.42 -3.52 -2.36
C LEU A 62 -18.88 -4.00 -2.50
N LYS A 63 -19.80 -3.05 -2.36
CA LYS A 63 -21.12 -3.09 -2.98
C LYS A 63 -21.14 -2.05 -4.08
#